data_AF-A0A327U8R3-F1
#
_entry.id   AF-A0A327U8R3-F1
#
_cell.length_a   1.000
_cell.length_b   1.000
_cell.length_c   1.000
_cell.angle_alpha   90.00
_cell.angle_beta   90.00
_cell.angle_gamma   90.00
#
_symmetry.space_group_name_H-M   'P 1'
#
loop_
_entity.id
_entity.type
_entity.pdbx_description
1 polymer ?
#
loop_
_entity_poly.entity_id
_entity_poly.type
_entity_poly.pdbx_seq_one_letter_code
_entity_poly.pdbx_strand_id
1 'polypeptide(L)'
;MTDRPAPAHAPAPYVRALMTQVLARAAAAGHPDLALWVLKENAPARRFYERAGFHADGAEESFDVDGVAVPEVRYVRALTPPPAG
;
A
#
# COMPACT_ATOMS: atom_id res chain seq x y z
N MET A 1 23.52 24.25 3.88
CA MET A 1 23.06 22.86 3.78
C MET A 1 21.63 22.90 3.30
N THR A 2 21.44 22.95 1.98
CA THR A 2 20.13 23.11 1.33
C THR A 2 19.54 21.73 1.14
N ASP A 3 18.49 21.42 1.89
CA ASP A 3 17.67 20.24 1.65
C ASP A 3 16.85 20.48 0.37
N ARG A 4 17.33 19.92 -0.73
CA ARG A 4 16.64 19.95 -2.02
C ARG A 4 15.66 18.78 -2.01
N PRO A 5 14.34 19.00 -2.14
CA PRO A 5 13.39 17.89 -2.13
C PRO A 5 13.72 16.94 -3.28
N ALA A 6 13.86 15.65 -2.94
CA ALA A 6 14.03 14.61 -3.94
C ALA A 6 12.80 14.59 -4.88
N PRO A 7 13.00 14.37 -6.19
CA PRO A 7 11.87 14.30 -7.11
C PRO A 7 10.93 13.16 -6.70
N ALA A 8 9.62 13.39 -6.77
CA ALA A 8 8.64 12.35 -6.55
C ALA A 8 8.84 11.25 -7.60
N HIS A 9 9.49 10.15 -7.21
CA HIS A 9 9.71 9.01 -8.08
C HIS A 9 8.36 8.36 -8.36
N ALA A 10 7.96 8.33 -9.63
CA ALA A 10 6.87 7.46 -10.04
C ALA A 10 7.21 6.02 -9.58
N PRO A 11 6.22 5.26 -9.08
CA PRO A 11 6.47 3.90 -8.63
C PRO A 11 7.11 3.11 -9.76
N ALA A 12 8.20 2.41 -9.45
CA ALA A 12 8.91 1.62 -10.43
C ALA A 12 7.93 0.64 -11.12
N PRO A 13 8.09 0.38 -12.44
CA PRO A 13 7.16 -0.46 -13.20
C PRO A 13 6.94 -1.85 -12.58
N TYR A 14 7.96 -2.38 -11.88
CA TYR A 14 7.88 -3.62 -11.11
C TYR A 14 6.86 -3.59 -9.98
N VAL A 15 6.67 -2.46 -9.29
CA VAL A 15 5.72 -2.33 -8.18
C VAL A 15 4.28 -2.50 -8.67
N ARG A 16 3.96 -1.94 -9.86
CA ARG A 16 2.65 -2.12 -10.48
C ARG A 16 2.40 -3.57 -10.87
N ALA A 17 3.37 -4.20 -11.54
CA ALA A 17 3.26 -5.59 -11.98
C ALA A 17 3.09 -6.54 -10.79
N LEU A 18 3.88 -6.34 -9.73
CA LEU A 18 3.75 -7.11 -8.50
C LEU A 18 2.37 -6.94 -7.87
N MET A 19 1.89 -5.69 -7.76
CA MET A 19 0.59 -5.40 -7.18
C MET A 19 -0.55 -6.10 -7.94
N THR A 20 -0.55 -6.02 -9.27
CA THR A 20 -1.53 -6.74 -10.11
C THR A 20 -1.52 -8.24 -9.84
N GLN A 21 -0.34 -8.86 -9.74
CA GLN A 21 -0.22 -10.30 -9.50
C GLN A 21 -0.68 -10.70 -8.10
N VAL A 22 -0.32 -9.91 -7.07
CA VAL A 22 -0.76 -10.16 -5.69
C VAL A 22 -2.28 -10.11 -5.59
N LEU A 23 -2.90 -9.08 -6.16
CA LEU A 23 -4.36 -8.92 -6.14
C LEU A 23 -5.08 -10.07 -6.85
N ALA A 24 -4.59 -10.48 -8.02
CA ALA A 24 -5.17 -11.59 -8.78
C ALA A 24 -5.08 -12.92 -8.01
N ARG A 25 -3.93 -13.20 -7.39
CA ARG A 25 -3.74 -14.42 -6.60
C ARG A 25 -4.56 -14.42 -5.32
N ALA A 26 -4.62 -13.30 -4.61
CA ALA A 26 -5.41 -13.20 -3.38
C ALA A 26 -6.92 -13.40 -3.67
N ALA A 27 -7.43 -12.82 -4.74
CA ALA A 27 -8.81 -13.02 -5.18
C ALA A 27 -9.07 -14.48 -5.61
N ALA A 28 -8.16 -15.10 -6.36
CA ALA A 28 -8.28 -16.49 -6.79
C ALA A 28 -8.21 -17.48 -5.59
N ALA A 29 -7.50 -17.12 -4.52
CA ALA A 29 -7.46 -17.89 -3.27
C ALA A 29 -8.72 -17.69 -2.40
N GLY A 30 -9.66 -16.83 -2.80
CA GLY A 30 -10.89 -16.57 -2.07
C GLY A 30 -10.74 -15.65 -0.85
N HIS A 31 -9.64 -14.89 -0.76
CA HIS A 31 -9.53 -13.87 0.27
C HIS A 31 -10.55 -12.73 0.02
N PRO A 32 -11.25 -12.26 1.06
CA PRO A 32 -12.26 -11.21 0.90
C PRO A 32 -11.65 -9.81 0.73
N ASP A 33 -10.44 -9.61 1.23
CA ASP A 33 -9.73 -8.34 1.23
C ASP A 33 -8.20 -8.52 1.28
N LEU A 34 -7.50 -7.41 1.08
CA LEU A 34 -6.06 -7.30 1.28
C LEU A 34 -5.75 -6.04 2.09
N ALA A 35 -4.87 -6.18 3.07
CA ALA A 35 -4.38 -5.08 3.91
C ALA A 35 -2.86 -4.93 3.80
N LEU A 36 -2.39 -3.70 3.93
CA LEU A 36 -0.97 -3.37 4.01
C LEU A 36 -0.74 -2.12 4.86
N TRP A 37 0.43 -2.05 5.50
CA TRP A 37 0.86 -0.92 6.30
C TRP A 37 1.78 0.01 5.49
N VAL A 38 1.57 1.31 5.63
CA VAL A 38 2.36 2.34 4.94
C VAL A 38 2.76 3.40 5.95
N LEU A 39 4.03 3.80 5.96
CA LEU A 39 4.47 4.96 6.74
C LEU A 39 3.55 6.16 6.51
N LYS A 40 3.04 6.77 7.59
CA LYS A 40 2.10 7.89 7.57
C LYS A 40 2.61 9.06 6.73
N GLU A 41 3.92 9.30 6.74
CA GLU A 41 4.58 10.39 6.02
C GLU A 41 4.94 10.05 4.56
N ASN A 42 4.82 8.80 4.13
CA ASN A 42 5.14 8.39 2.75
C ASN A 42 4.00 8.73 1.78
N ALA A 43 3.79 10.02 1.55
CA ALA A 43 2.75 10.53 0.66
C ALA A 43 2.78 9.94 -0.76
N PRO A 44 3.96 9.71 -1.40
CA PRO A 44 4.01 9.04 -2.70
C PRO A 44 3.46 7.61 -2.69
N ALA A 45 3.83 6.79 -1.70
CA ALA A 45 3.33 5.43 -1.57
C ALA A 45 1.83 5.41 -1.27
N ARG A 46 1.37 6.26 -0.35
CA ARG A 46 -0.05 6.42 -0.02
C ARG A 46 -0.89 6.72 -1.27
N ARG A 47 -0.47 7.68 -2.09
CA ARG A 47 -1.11 8.00 -3.37
C ARG A 47 -1.09 6.85 -4.37
N PHE A 48 -0.04 6.02 -4.36
CA PHE A 48 0.02 4.83 -5.21
C PHE A 48 -1.06 3.81 -4.80
N TYR A 49 -1.20 3.51 -3.51
CA TYR A 49 -2.20 2.57 -3.01
C TYR A 49 -3.63 3.08 -3.18
N GLU A 50 -3.88 4.37 -2.97
CA GLU A 50 -5.16 5.02 -3.26
C GLU A 50 -5.58 4.83 -4.72
N ARG A 51 -4.63 5.05 -5.65
CA ARG A 51 -4.85 4.81 -7.09
C ARG A 51 -5.03 3.34 -7.45
N ALA A 52 -4.51 2.43 -6.63
CA ALA A 52 -4.70 0.98 -6.78
C ALA A 52 -6.01 0.48 -6.15
N GLY A 53 -6.86 1.38 -5.63
CA GLY A 53 -8.17 1.07 -5.07
C GLY A 53 -8.15 0.71 -3.58
N PHE A 54 -7.04 0.94 -2.89
CA PHE A 54 -6.98 0.84 -1.44
C PHE A 54 -7.49 2.13 -0.79
N HIS A 55 -7.96 2.03 0.44
CA HIS A 55 -8.31 3.17 1.28
C HIS A 55 -7.79 2.97 2.70
N ALA A 56 -7.48 4.05 3.40
CA ALA A 56 -7.14 3.98 4.81
C ALA A 56 -8.39 3.59 5.62
N ASP A 57 -8.28 2.59 6.50
CA ASP A 57 -9.38 2.14 7.36
C ASP A 57 -9.39 2.82 8.74
N GLY A 58 -8.43 3.71 8.99
CA GLY A 58 -8.24 4.44 10.24
C GLY A 58 -7.36 3.73 11.26
N ALA A 59 -6.89 2.51 10.98
CA ALA A 59 -5.92 1.86 11.85
C ALA A 59 -4.53 2.49 11.69
N GLU A 60 -3.91 2.79 12.82
CA GLU A 60 -2.53 3.27 12.92
C GLU A 60 -1.74 2.38 13.87
N GLU A 61 -0.49 2.09 13.51
CA GLU A 61 0.47 1.35 14.34
C GLU A 61 1.82 2.07 14.30
N SER A 62 2.68 1.86 15.29
CA SER A 62 4.03 2.42 15.29
C SER A 62 5.03 1.31 15.02
N PHE A 63 5.87 1.49 14.01
CA PHE A 63 6.99 0.62 13.72
C PHE A 63 8.27 1.22 14.29
N ASP A 64 8.98 0.50 15.16
CA ASP A 64 10.24 0.95 15.73
C ASP A 64 11.40 0.76 14.74
N VAL A 65 12.07 1.86 14.38
CA VAL A 65 13.29 1.87 13.56
C VAL A 65 14.40 2.50 14.37
N ASP A 66 15.39 1.71 14.78
CA ASP A 66 16.53 2.16 15.59
C ASP A 66 16.12 2.96 16.85
N GLY A 67 15.01 2.56 17.49
CA GLY A 67 14.44 3.21 18.67
C GLY A 67 13.60 4.46 18.38
N VAL A 68 13.34 4.76 17.11
CA VAL A 68 12.42 5.81 16.66
C VAL A 68 11.11 5.17 16.23
N ALA A 69 10.02 5.52 16.92
CA ALA A 69 8.68 5.13 16.52
C ALA A 69 8.26 5.87 15.24
N VAL A 70 8.06 5.12 14.15
CA VAL A 70 7.58 5.64 12.87
C VAL A 70 6.13 5.20 12.68
N PRO A 71 5.16 6.13 12.62
CA PRO A 71 3.76 5.77 12.48
C PRO A 71 3.47 5.21 11.09
N GLU A 72 2.70 4.13 11.05
CA GLU A 72 2.15 3.50 9.87
C GLU A 72 0.63 3.58 9.89
N VAL A 73 0.03 3.73 8.72
CA VAL A 73 -1.40 3.71 8.49
C VAL A 73 -1.76 2.48 7.68
N ARG A 74 -2.86 1.80 8.03
CA ARG A 74 -3.30 0.61 7.29
C ARG A 74 -4.19 1.01 6.13
N TYR A 75 -3.87 0.46 4.96
CA TYR A 75 -4.65 0.57 3.74
C TYR A 75 -5.28 -0.78 3.43
N VAL A 76 -6.60 -0.80 3.20
CA VAL A 76 -7.37 -2.00 2.89
C VAL A 76 -8.05 -1.89 1.52
N ARG A 77 -8.25 -3.04 0.88
CA ARG A 77 -9.00 -3.16 -0.36
C ARG A 77 -9.79 -4.44 -0.39
N ALA A 78 -11.09 -4.33 -0.62
CA ALA A 78 -11.94 -5.49 -0.88
C ALA A 78 -11.52 -6.17 -2.20
N LEU A 79 -11.46 -7.49 -2.18
CA LEU A 79 -11.20 -8.32 -3.35
C LEU A 79 -12.54 -8.84 -3.86
N THR A 80 -12.84 -8.56 -5.12
CA THR A 80 -13.97 -9.21 -5.78
C THR A 80 -13.54 -10.61 -6.17
N PRO A 81 -14.23 -11.68 -5.74
CA PRO A 81 -13.98 -13.01 -6.27
C PRO A 81 -14.17 -12.98 -7.79
N PRO A 82 -13.36 -13.70 -8.57
CA PRO A 82 -13.66 -13.87 -9.99
C PRO A 82 -15.10 -14.39 -10.12
N PRO A 83 -15.89 -13.92 -11.10
CA PRO A 83 -17.25 -14.39 -11.28
C PRO A 83 -17.24 -15.92 -11.39
N ALA A 84 -18.11 -16.58 -10.64
CA ALA A 84 -18.31 -18.01 -10.75
C ALA A 84 -18.76 -18.30 -12.19
N GLY A 85 -17.90 -18.98 -12.96
CA GLY A 85 -18.23 -19.51 -14.27
C GLY A 85 -19.17 -20.71 -14.17
#